data_AF-K2FRZ3-F1
#
_entry.id   AF-K2FRZ3-F1
#
_cell.length_a   1.000
_cell.length_b   1.000
_cell.length_c   1.000
_cell.angle_alpha   90.00
_cell.angle_beta   90.00
_cell.angle_gamma   90.00
#
_symmetry.space_group_name_H-M   'P 1'
#
loop_
_entity.id
_entity.type
_entity.pdbx_description
1 polymer ?
#
loop_
_entity_poly.entity_id
_entity_poly.type
_entity_poly.pdbx_seq_one_letter_code
_entity_poly.pdbx_strand_id
1 'polypeptide(L)'
;MDAGKYRQNFKKIKNIVETRHCLVCTQDVAENLNMIKSIQVGIIIRTKNEEKWIGKCLEKIFEQTYRNFEVIIVDSGSTDKTLSIAEKFPVKIIKIKPEEFSYP
;
A
#
# COMPACT_ATOMS: atom_id res chain seq x y z
N MET A 1 -8.28 10.30 15.11
CA MET A 1 -7.20 10.59 14.13
C MET A 1 -7.78 11.52 13.09
N ASP A 2 -7.25 12.73 12.97
CA ASP A 2 -8.01 13.89 12.48
C ASP A 2 -7.65 14.28 11.03
N ALA A 3 -8.60 14.12 10.10
CA ALA A 3 -8.45 14.37 8.66
C ALA A 3 -8.15 15.85 8.32
N GLY A 4 -8.34 16.76 9.27
CA GLY A 4 -8.09 18.20 9.12
C GLY A 4 -6.63 18.59 8.91
N LYS A 5 -5.67 17.80 9.45
CA LYS A 5 -4.23 18.11 9.32
C LYS A 5 -3.67 17.89 7.91
N TYR A 6 -4.18 16.89 7.17
CA TYR A 6 -3.75 16.62 5.79
C TYR A 6 -4.17 17.73 4.81
N ARG A 7 -5.34 18.34 5.04
CA ARG A 7 -5.90 19.38 4.15
C ARG A 7 -5.15 20.71 4.26
N GLN A 8 -4.57 21.04 5.42
CA GLN A 8 -3.76 22.24 5.60
C GLN A 8 -2.39 22.13 4.91
N ASN A 9 -1.78 20.94 4.89
CA ASN A 9 -0.53 20.71 4.17
C ASN A 9 -0.68 20.87 2.65
N PHE A 10 -1.82 20.46 2.07
CA PHE A 10 -2.10 20.67 0.65
C PHE A 10 -2.24 22.15 0.24
N LYS A 11 -2.80 23.00 1.13
CA LYS A 11 -2.88 24.46 0.87
C LYS A 11 -1.51 25.14 0.94
N LYS A 12 -0.61 24.66 1.80
CA LYS A 12 0.75 25.20 1.93
C LYS A 12 1.62 24.90 0.70
N ILE A 13 1.39 23.76 0.06
CA ILE A 13 2.09 23.35 -1.18
C ILE A 13 1.61 24.14 -2.40
N LYS A 14 0.32 24.52 -2.47
CA LYS A 14 -0.21 25.30 -3.60
C LYS A 14 0.31 26.74 -3.68
N ASN A 15 0.74 27.34 -2.57
CA ASN A 15 1.24 28.73 -2.58
C ASN A 15 2.72 28.89 -2.95
N ILE A 16 3.42 27.80 -3.28
CA ILE A 16 4.83 27.85 -3.72
C ILE A 16 4.95 28.07 -5.24
N VAL A 17 3.86 27.93 -6.00
CA VAL A 17 3.91 27.93 -7.49
C VAL A 17 3.51 29.27 -8.13
N GLU A 18 3.32 30.34 -7.37
CA GLU A 18 2.81 31.61 -7.89
C GLU A 18 3.67 32.82 -7.54
N THR A 19 4.99 32.68 -7.64
CA THR A 19 5.92 33.84 -7.67
C THR A 19 6.47 34.02 -9.07
N ARG A 20 5.81 34.90 -9.84
CA ARG A 20 6.32 35.47 -11.09
C ARG A 20 7.45 36.46 -10.79
N HIS A 21 8.62 35.98 -10.40
CA HIS A 21 9.94 36.62 -10.51
C HIS A 21 10.92 35.90 -9.58
N CYS A 22 11.42 34.76 -10.01
CA CYS A 22 12.77 34.34 -9.63
C CYS A 22 13.17 33.21 -10.58
N LEU A 23 14.31 33.34 -11.23
CA LEU A 23 15.03 32.22 -11.83
C LEU A 23 15.53 31.34 -10.67
N VAL A 24 14.63 30.60 -10.02
CA VAL A 24 15.06 29.48 -9.19
C VAL A 24 15.43 28.38 -10.17
N CYS A 25 16.71 28.02 -10.14
CA CYS A 25 17.31 26.90 -10.83
C CYS A 25 16.34 25.70 -10.78
N THR A 26 15.88 25.22 -11.94
CA THR A 26 14.88 24.13 -12.01
C THR A 26 15.39 22.84 -11.38
N GLN A 27 16.70 22.73 -11.11
CA GLN A 27 17.30 21.64 -10.35
C GLN A 27 16.83 21.59 -8.87
N ASP A 28 16.65 22.72 -8.18
CA ASP A 28 16.35 22.73 -6.73
C ASP A 28 14.93 22.24 -6.38
N VAL A 29 13.97 22.41 -7.31
CA VAL A 29 12.57 21.96 -7.12
C VAL A 29 12.44 20.46 -7.41
N ALA A 30 13.19 19.95 -8.40
CA ALA A 30 13.21 18.53 -8.73
C ALA A 30 13.80 17.68 -7.59
N GLU A 31 14.81 18.19 -6.90
CA GLU A 31 15.44 17.51 -5.76
C GLU A 31 14.54 17.49 -4.51
N ASN A 32 13.75 18.55 -4.28
CA ASN A 32 12.77 18.58 -3.19
C ASN A 32 11.54 17.67 -3.45
N LEU A 33 11.21 17.38 -4.71
CA LEU A 33 10.19 16.38 -5.07
C LEU A 33 10.69 14.94 -4.84
N ASN A 34 11.99 14.68 -5.02
CA ASN A 34 12.62 13.40 -4.65
C ASN A 34 12.60 13.14 -3.12
N MET A 35 12.41 14.19 -2.31
CA MET A 35 12.36 14.12 -0.84
C MET A 35 11.01 13.61 -0.30
N ILE A 36 9.93 13.65 -1.09
CA ILE A 36 8.76 12.79 -0.84
C ILE A 36 9.11 11.40 -1.40
N LYS A 37 10.14 10.78 -0.81
CA LYS A 37 10.48 9.38 -0.98
C LYS A 37 9.18 8.59 -1.02
N SER A 38 8.98 7.80 -2.07
CA SER A 38 7.79 6.98 -2.26
C SER A 38 7.50 6.21 -0.98
N ILE A 39 6.41 6.54 -0.28
CA ILE A 39 6.06 5.94 1.01
C ILE A 39 5.83 4.43 0.80
N GLN A 40 6.73 3.57 1.25
CA GLN A 40 6.52 2.14 1.08
C GLN A 40 5.29 1.69 1.89
N VAL A 41 4.33 1.03 1.25
CA VAL A 41 3.10 0.55 1.87
C VAL A 41 3.17 -0.96 2.08
N GLY A 42 2.90 -1.42 3.30
CA GLY A 42 2.70 -2.84 3.59
C GLY A 42 1.21 -3.18 3.64
N ILE A 43 0.78 -4.18 2.88
CA ILE A 43 -0.61 -4.67 2.85
C ILE A 43 -0.63 -6.07 3.45
N ILE A 44 -1.33 -6.23 4.57
CA ILE A 44 -1.50 -7.53 5.23
C ILE A 44 -2.93 -8.00 5.01
N ILE A 45 -3.10 -9.18 4.41
CA ILE A 45 -4.40 -9.78 4.11
C ILE A 45 -4.50 -11.10 4.86
N ARG A 46 -5.42 -11.19 5.81
CA ARG A 46 -5.70 -12.47 6.47
C ARG A 46 -6.67 -13.29 5.64
N THR A 47 -6.45 -14.60 5.55
CA THR A 47 -7.31 -15.50 4.78
C THR A 47 -7.63 -16.79 5.54
N LYS A 48 -8.85 -17.29 5.32
CA LYS A 48 -9.28 -18.66 5.63
C LYS A 48 -10.47 -19.01 4.73
N ASN A 49 -10.24 -19.87 3.75
CA ASN A 49 -11.24 -20.28 2.77
C ASN A 49 -11.90 -19.11 1.99
N GLU A 50 -11.06 -18.24 1.42
CA GLU A 50 -11.43 -17.04 0.67
C GLU A 50 -11.34 -17.22 -0.86
N GLU A 51 -11.42 -18.45 -1.39
CA GLU A 51 -11.20 -18.71 -2.83
C GLU A 51 -12.10 -17.88 -3.76
N LYS A 52 -13.30 -17.50 -3.26
CA LYS A 52 -14.26 -16.68 -4.00
C LYS A 52 -13.81 -15.23 -4.21
N TRP A 53 -12.99 -14.69 -3.32
CA TRP A 53 -12.71 -13.26 -3.23
C TRP A 53 -11.24 -12.90 -3.36
N ILE A 54 -10.33 -13.76 -2.90
CA ILE A 54 -8.91 -13.46 -2.82
C ILE A 54 -8.32 -13.06 -4.19
N GLY A 55 -8.73 -13.72 -5.27
CA GLY A 55 -8.29 -13.39 -6.63
C GLY A 55 -8.68 -11.96 -7.04
N LYS A 56 -9.96 -11.60 -6.91
CA LYS A 56 -10.46 -10.27 -7.24
C LYS A 56 -9.83 -9.17 -6.38
N CYS A 57 -9.58 -9.47 -5.10
CA CYS A 57 -8.91 -8.55 -4.19
C CYS A 57 -7.49 -8.26 -4.66
N LEU A 58 -6.71 -9.30 -4.96
CA LEU A 58 -5.33 -9.18 -5.43
C LEU A 58 -5.24 -8.52 -6.81
N GLU A 59 -6.13 -8.86 -7.74
CA GLU A 59 -6.25 -8.17 -9.03
C GLU A 59 -6.38 -6.66 -8.83
N LYS A 60 -7.30 -6.22 -7.96
CA LYS A 60 -7.50 -4.79 -7.70
C LYS A 60 -6.31 -4.11 -7.05
N ILE A 61 -5.60 -4.79 -6.15
CA ILE A 61 -4.37 -4.28 -5.54
C ILE A 61 -3.27 -4.10 -6.59
N PHE A 62 -3.07 -5.07 -7.48
CA PHE A 62 -2.02 -5.02 -8.50
C PHE A 62 -2.38 -4.20 -9.75
N GLU A 63 -3.65 -3.84 -9.93
CA GLU A 63 -4.10 -2.88 -10.94
C GLU A 63 -3.83 -1.41 -10.55
N GLN A 64 -3.50 -1.12 -9.28
CA GLN A 64 -3.29 0.26 -8.83
C GLN A 64 -2.11 0.93 -9.54
N THR A 65 -2.20 2.25 -9.70
CA THR A 65 -1.13 3.09 -10.29
C THR A 65 0.05 3.28 -9.32
N TYR A 66 -0.21 3.25 -8.01
CA TYR A 66 0.83 3.24 -6.99
C TYR A 66 1.52 1.89 -6.96
N ARG A 67 2.86 1.83 -6.99
CA ARG A 67 3.62 0.57 -7.12
C ARG A 67 4.57 0.25 -5.98
N ASN A 68 4.84 1.21 -5.09
CA ASN A 68 5.79 1.00 -3.99
C ASN A 68 5.11 0.37 -2.77
N PHE A 69 4.69 -0.88 -2.91
CA PHE A 69 4.04 -1.64 -1.84
C PHE A 69 4.47 -3.11 -1.83
N GLU A 70 4.29 -3.76 -0.67
CA GLU A 70 4.39 -5.21 -0.53
C GLU A 70 3.07 -5.78 -0.02
N VAL A 71 2.79 -7.03 -0.39
CA VAL A 71 1.59 -7.75 0.05
C VAL A 71 2.00 -9.03 0.78
N ILE A 72 1.46 -9.19 1.98
CA ILE A 72 1.65 -10.37 2.83
C ILE A 72 0.28 -11.00 3.08
N ILE A 73 0.12 -12.24 2.62
CA ILE A 73 -1.02 -13.08 2.94
C ILE A 73 -0.72 -13.84 4.23
N VAL A 74 -1.64 -13.79 5.18
CA VAL A 74 -1.57 -14.52 6.44
C VAL A 74 -2.72 -15.53 6.46
N ASP A 75 -2.42 -16.79 6.18
CA ASP A 75 -3.42 -17.84 6.02
C ASP A 75 -3.56 -18.71 7.27
N SER A 76 -4.80 -18.90 7.73
CA SER A 76 -5.12 -19.64 8.95
C SER A 76 -5.60 -21.07 8.68
N GLY A 77 -4.98 -21.75 7.71
CA GLY A 77 -5.28 -23.13 7.35
C GLY A 77 -6.44 -23.25 6.37
N SER A 78 -6.39 -22.53 5.25
CA SER A 78 -7.34 -22.71 4.15
C SER A 78 -7.22 -24.12 3.57
N THR A 79 -8.36 -24.75 3.34
CA THR A 79 -8.50 -26.09 2.74
C THR A 79 -9.05 -26.05 1.32
N ASP A 80 -9.46 -24.86 0.87
CA ASP A 80 -9.98 -24.60 -0.47
C ASP A 80 -8.86 -24.07 -1.40
N LYS A 81 -9.22 -23.47 -2.54
CA LYS A 81 -8.24 -22.98 -3.52
C LYS A 81 -7.59 -21.64 -3.15
N THR A 82 -7.86 -21.05 -1.98
CA THR A 82 -7.38 -19.72 -1.57
C THR A 82 -5.88 -19.54 -1.83
N LEU A 83 -5.06 -20.45 -1.31
CA LEU A 83 -3.60 -20.36 -1.44
C LEU A 83 -3.15 -20.49 -2.88
N SER A 84 -3.70 -21.45 -3.62
CA SER A 84 -3.38 -21.65 -5.04
C SER A 84 -3.75 -20.45 -5.92
N ILE A 85 -4.76 -19.68 -5.52
CA ILE A 85 -5.13 -18.43 -6.20
C ILE A 85 -4.15 -17.33 -5.81
N ALA A 86 -3.82 -17.20 -4.53
CA ALA A 86 -2.89 -16.18 -4.02
C ALA A 86 -1.47 -16.34 -4.60
N GLU A 87 -0.98 -17.58 -4.77
CA GLU A 87 0.33 -17.91 -5.32
C GLU A 87 0.54 -17.42 -6.77
N LYS A 88 -0.53 -17.06 -7.49
CA LYS A 88 -0.46 -16.49 -8.84
C LYS A 88 -0.02 -15.02 -8.85
N PHE A 89 0.04 -14.39 -7.69
CA PHE A 89 0.39 -12.98 -7.52
C PHE A 89 1.73 -12.83 -6.79
N PRO A 90 2.45 -11.70 -6.96
CA PRO A 90 3.72 -11.46 -6.28
C PRO A 90 3.50 -11.08 -4.81
N VAL A 91 3.09 -12.06 -4.00
CA VAL A 91 2.77 -11.91 -2.58
C VAL A 91 3.67 -12.83 -1.73
N LYS A 92 3.90 -12.45 -0.48
CA LYS A 92 4.49 -13.35 0.52
C LYS A 92 3.36 -14.08 1.26
N ILE A 93 3.47 -15.39 1.45
CA ILE A 93 2.45 -16.17 2.16
C ILE A 93 3.05 -16.67 3.48
N ILE A 94 2.39 -16.34 4.59
CA ILE A 94 2.68 -16.82 5.93
C ILE A 94 1.50 -17.68 6.35
N LYS A 95 1.75 -18.96 6.63
CA LYS A 95 0.74 -19.87 7.17
C LYS A 95 0.90 -19.89 8.68
N ILE A 96 -0.21 -19.72 9.39
CA ILE A 96 -0.27 -19.78 10.84
C ILE A 96 -1.24 -20.85 11.26
N LYS A 97 -0.88 -21.59 12.30
CA LYS A 97 -1.75 -22.64 12.83
C LYS A 97 -2.86 -22.02 13.69
N PRO A 98 -4.06 -22.61 13.73
CA PRO A 98 -5.11 -22.19 14.65
C PRO A 98 -4.62 -22.10 16.11
N GLU A 99 -3.74 -23.03 16.53
CA GLU A 99 -3.15 -23.06 17.87
C GLU A 99 -2.26 -21.84 18.19
N GLU A 100 -1.78 -21.12 17.19
CA GLU A 100 -0.94 -19.92 17.34
C GLU A 100 -1.79 -18.65 17.56
N PHE A 101 -3.11 -18.74 17.41
CA PHE A 101 -4.07 -17.70 17.80
C PHE A 101 -4.64 -17.97 19.19
N SER A 102 -3.82 -17.83 20.22
CA SER A 102 -4.30 -17.67 21.59
C SER A 102 -4.48 -16.17 21.87
N TYR A 103 -5.72 -15.68 21.82
CA TYR A 103 -6.08 -14.54 22.65
C TYR A 103 -6.52 -15.12 24.00
N PRO A 104 -5.87 -14.77 25.13
CA PRO A 104 -6.30 -15.19 26.45
C PRO A 104 -7.69 -14.64 26.81
#